data_AF-A0A1G1XQQ0-F1
#
_entry.id   AF-A0A1G1XQQ0-F1
#
_cell.length_a   1.000
_cell.length_b   1.000
_cell.length_c   1.000
_cell.angle_alpha   90.00
_cell.angle_beta   90.00
_cell.angle_gamma   90.00
#
_symmetry.space_group_name_H-M   'P 1'
#
loop_
_entity.id
_entity.type
_entity.pdbx_description
1 polymer ?
#
loop_
_entity_poly.entity_id
_entity_poly.type
_entity_poly.pdbx_seq_one_letter_code
_entity_poly.pdbx_strand_id
1 'polypeptide(L)'
;MLFEELLKVEQPKYLEIKDLELLRTGLLEDADYLYERYADKKFTWQEYLDLVHQLHQNLVEKFIADKEKLAHIFQTEQGSYYFVLQSGHSWRIKSEERGLTSQPIIDNIFFVDKKTAREILDDHSRGDAQNLIDREIKCVDYQKGACPFEIGIHNYNRPAIEKAGRYIRILGTMPPDLDKLEKQISCGAHLGHEITEIIK
;
A
#
# COMPACT_ATOMS: atom_id res chain seq x y z
N MET A 1 21.98 -13.54 3.96
CA MET A 1 22.48 -12.30 4.58
C MET A 1 21.29 -11.69 5.28
N LEU A 2 21.37 -11.54 6.60
CA LEU A 2 20.24 -11.08 7.41
C LEU A 2 19.91 -9.62 7.08
N PHE A 3 18.62 -9.31 7.01
CA PHE A 3 17.99 -7.99 6.85
C PHE A 3 18.66 -6.83 7.64
N GLU A 4 19.38 -7.17 8.71
CA GLU A 4 20.14 -6.26 9.56
C GLU A 4 21.39 -5.64 8.89
N GLU A 5 22.01 -6.29 7.90
CA GLU A 5 23.28 -5.83 7.30
C GLU A 5 23.11 -4.70 6.27
N LEU A 6 21.92 -4.56 5.67
CA LEU A 6 21.59 -3.46 4.74
C LEU A 6 21.48 -2.08 5.44
N LEU A 7 21.62 -2.02 6.78
CA LEU A 7 21.30 -0.85 7.61
C LEU A 7 22.52 -0.02 8.03
N LYS A 8 23.74 -0.37 7.59
CA LYS A 8 25.00 0.28 8.04
C LYS A 8 25.51 1.43 7.15
N VAL A 9 24.79 1.77 6.08
CA VAL A 9 25.11 2.93 5.23
C VAL A 9 24.39 4.17 5.79
N GLU A 10 25.04 5.33 5.75
CA GLU A 10 24.46 6.62 6.15
C GLU A 10 23.10 6.80 5.45
N GLN A 11 22.02 6.67 6.22
CA GLN A 11 20.69 6.56 5.64
C GLN A 11 20.16 7.93 5.21
N PRO A 12 19.49 8.01 4.04
CA PRO A 12 18.89 9.25 3.58
C PRO A 12 17.90 9.79 4.61
N LYS A 13 17.72 11.12 4.62
CA LYS A 13 16.80 11.81 5.54
C LYS A 13 15.35 11.33 5.39
N TYR A 14 14.97 10.88 4.19
CA TYR A 14 13.65 10.38 3.85
C TYR A 14 13.78 9.05 3.11
N LEU A 15 12.78 8.18 3.25
CA LEU A 15 12.70 6.95 2.47
C LEU A 15 12.24 7.25 1.04
N GLU A 16 12.89 6.60 0.08
CA GLU A 16 12.54 6.60 -1.32
C GLU A 16 11.85 5.29 -1.71
N ILE A 17 11.31 5.25 -2.94
CA ILE A 17 10.61 4.08 -3.45
C ILE A 17 11.51 2.83 -3.47
N LYS A 18 12.79 2.99 -3.82
CA LYS A 18 13.80 1.92 -3.82
C LYS A 18 14.01 1.31 -2.44
N ASP A 19 13.88 2.11 -1.38
CA ASP A 19 13.99 1.59 -0.01
C ASP A 19 12.80 0.69 0.32
N LEU A 20 11.58 1.07 -0.09
CA LEU A 20 10.40 0.21 0.08
C LEU A 20 10.50 -1.08 -0.76
N GLU A 21 11.00 -0.99 -2.00
CA GLU A 21 11.24 -2.16 -2.85
C GLU A 21 12.23 -3.14 -2.21
N LEU A 22 13.32 -2.62 -1.66
CA LEU A 22 14.34 -3.42 -0.98
C LEU A 22 13.77 -4.07 0.29
N LEU A 23 13.06 -3.30 1.12
CA LEU A 23 12.41 -3.82 2.34
C LEU A 23 11.37 -4.89 2.01
N ARG A 24 10.57 -4.68 0.97
CA ARG A 24 9.56 -5.65 0.51
C ARG A 24 10.22 -6.92 -0.01
N THR A 25 11.30 -6.80 -0.79
CA THR A 25 12.03 -7.96 -1.31
C THR A 25 12.59 -8.79 -0.16
N GLY A 26 13.27 -8.15 0.81
CA GLY A 26 13.78 -8.85 1.99
C GLY A 26 12.69 -9.52 2.83
N LEU A 27 11.55 -8.85 3.02
CA LEU A 27 10.40 -9.44 3.72
C LEU A 27 9.86 -10.70 3.03
N LEU A 28 9.77 -10.69 1.69
CA LEU A 28 9.32 -11.84 0.92
C LEU A 28 10.33 -12.99 0.97
N GLU A 29 11.63 -12.69 0.85
CA GLU A 29 12.70 -13.69 0.99
C GLU A 29 12.69 -14.36 2.38
N ASP A 30 12.51 -13.56 3.45
CA ASP A 30 12.40 -14.10 4.81
C ASP A 30 11.14 -14.98 4.98
N ALA A 31 10.02 -14.57 4.39
CA ALA A 31 8.78 -15.37 4.41
C ALA A 31 8.91 -16.68 3.63
N ASP A 32 9.54 -16.66 2.46
CA ASP A 32 9.81 -17.85 1.66
C ASP A 32 10.74 -18.81 2.40
N TYR A 33 11.79 -18.31 3.06
CA TYR A 33 12.65 -19.11 3.92
C TYR A 33 11.87 -19.79 5.07
N LEU A 34 10.96 -19.07 5.72
CA LEU A 34 10.09 -19.67 6.74
C LEU A 34 9.17 -20.75 6.16
N TYR A 35 8.65 -20.54 4.95
CA TYR A 35 7.80 -21.51 4.26
C TYR A 35 8.56 -22.79 3.92
N GLU A 36 9.80 -22.69 3.43
CA GLU A 36 10.66 -23.86 3.18
C GLU A 36 10.87 -24.69 4.46
N ARG A 37 11.14 -24.03 5.58
CA ARG A 37 11.31 -24.68 6.89
C ARG A 37 10.03 -25.39 7.35
N TYR A 38 8.87 -24.77 7.10
CA TYR A 38 7.57 -25.40 7.32
C TYR A 38 7.36 -26.62 6.41
N ALA A 39 7.67 -26.51 5.12
CA ALA A 39 7.56 -27.59 4.14
C ALA A 39 8.44 -28.80 4.53
N ASP A 40 9.63 -28.53 5.09
CA ASP A 40 10.55 -29.52 5.67
C ASP A 40 10.10 -30.05 7.05
N LYS A 41 8.89 -29.70 7.49
CA LYS A 41 8.29 -30.10 8.77
C LYS A 41 9.14 -29.70 9.99
N LYS A 42 9.94 -28.63 9.87
CA LYS A 42 10.67 -28.04 11.00
C LYS A 42 9.75 -27.22 11.90
N PHE A 43 8.62 -26.77 11.35
CA PHE A 43 7.57 -26.04 12.05
C PHE A 43 6.22 -26.70 11.82
N THR A 44 5.31 -26.52 12.77
CA THR A 44 3.88 -26.65 12.55
C THR A 44 3.37 -25.49 11.69
N TRP A 45 2.17 -25.62 11.13
CA TRP A 45 1.53 -24.54 10.39
C TRP A 45 1.32 -23.29 11.26
N GLN A 46 0.98 -23.46 12.54
CA GLN A 46 0.76 -22.35 13.46
C GLN A 46 2.07 -21.61 13.74
N GLU A 47 3.16 -22.31 14.03
CA GLU A 47 4.47 -21.68 14.25
C GLU A 47 4.94 -20.89 13.02
N TYR A 48 4.72 -21.42 11.81
CA TYR A 48 5.00 -20.68 10.58
C TYR A 48 4.20 -19.37 10.49
N LEU A 49 2.89 -19.43 10.74
CA LEU A 49 2.03 -18.24 10.72
C LEU A 49 2.46 -17.22 11.78
N ASP A 50 2.78 -17.67 12.99
CA ASP A 50 3.22 -16.80 14.09
C ASP A 50 4.52 -16.07 13.73
N LEU A 51 5.48 -16.78 13.12
CA LEU A 51 6.75 -16.19 12.67
C LEU A 51 6.54 -15.19 11.52
N VAL A 52 5.69 -15.52 10.53
CA VAL A 52 5.35 -14.58 9.44
C VAL A 52 4.65 -13.34 9.99
N HIS A 53 3.75 -13.51 10.96
CA HIS A 53 3.10 -12.38 11.61
C HIS A 53 4.11 -11.51 12.36
N GLN A 54 5.05 -12.12 13.09
CA GLN A 54 6.11 -11.41 13.79
C GLN A 54 7.02 -10.62 12.82
N LEU A 55 7.34 -11.16 11.64
CA LEU A 55 8.09 -10.43 10.62
C LEU A 55 7.37 -9.13 10.21
N HIS A 56 6.06 -9.21 9.94
CA HIS A 56 5.27 -8.03 9.57
C HIS A 56 5.12 -7.05 10.74
N GLN A 57 4.96 -7.54 11.96
CA GLN A 57 4.87 -6.71 13.16
C GLN A 57 6.18 -5.93 13.40
N ASN A 58 7.33 -6.59 13.31
CA ASN A 58 8.64 -5.96 13.43
C ASN A 58 8.84 -4.86 12.37
N LEU A 59 8.36 -5.09 11.15
CA LEU A 59 8.39 -4.09 10.08
C LEU A 59 7.53 -2.88 10.41
N VAL A 60 6.30 -3.08 10.93
CA VAL A 60 5.43 -1.99 11.39
C VAL A 60 6.10 -1.17 12.49
N GLU A 61 6.64 -1.84 13.52
CA GLU A 61 7.33 -1.18 14.63
C GLU A 61 8.54 -0.38 14.15
N LYS A 62 9.31 -0.92 13.20
CA LYS A 62 10.43 -0.21 12.58
C LYS A 62 9.98 1.06 11.86
N PHE A 63 8.93 1.00 11.04
CA PHE A 63 8.42 2.20 10.37
C PHE A 63 7.88 3.24 11.35
N ILE A 64 7.24 2.81 12.44
CA ILE A 64 6.77 3.72 13.50
C ILE A 64 7.97 4.36 14.22
N ALA A 65 9.04 3.61 14.49
CA ALA A 65 10.26 4.15 15.07
C ALA A 65 10.95 5.16 14.13
N ASP A 66 10.93 4.89 12.82
CA ASP A 66 11.53 5.72 11.77
C ASP A 66 10.52 6.70 11.12
N LYS A 67 9.45 7.06 11.82
CA LYS A 67 8.32 7.82 11.26
C LYS A 67 8.66 9.13 10.58
N GLU A 68 9.70 9.82 11.04
CA GLU A 68 10.19 11.08 10.49
C GLU A 68 10.70 10.95 9.04
N LYS A 69 11.01 9.71 8.60
CA LYS A 69 11.46 9.42 7.24
C LYS A 69 10.30 9.30 6.24
N LEU A 70 9.06 9.22 6.73
CA LEU A 70 7.84 9.04 5.95
C LEU A 70 7.02 10.34 5.90
N ALA A 71 6.13 10.47 4.91
CA ALA A 71 5.20 11.59 4.84
C ALA A 71 4.04 11.40 5.82
N HIS A 72 3.43 10.21 5.79
CA HIS A 72 2.29 9.86 6.63
C HIS A 72 2.40 8.43 7.11
N ILE A 73 1.97 8.21 8.36
CA ILE A 73 1.72 6.88 8.91
C ILE A 73 0.35 6.90 9.55
N PHE A 74 -0.48 5.93 9.22
CA PHE A 74 -1.81 5.83 9.80
C PHE A 74 -2.30 4.40 9.90
N GLN A 75 -3.25 4.21 10.80
CA GLN A 75 -4.00 2.98 10.96
C GLN A 75 -5.47 3.22 10.59
N THR A 76 -6.05 2.24 9.90
CA THR A 76 -7.46 2.23 9.52
C THR A 76 -8.32 1.52 10.55
N GLU A 77 -9.64 1.64 10.43
CA GLU A 77 -10.63 0.98 11.30
C GLU A 77 -10.44 -0.54 11.41
N GLN A 78 -10.01 -1.20 10.32
CA GLN A 78 -9.72 -2.64 10.33
C GLN A 78 -8.36 -2.99 10.94
N GLY A 79 -7.60 -2.01 11.42
CA GLY A 79 -6.27 -2.21 12.00
C GLY A 79 -5.14 -2.27 10.97
N SER A 80 -5.42 -2.09 9.68
CA SER A 80 -4.37 -2.06 8.63
C SER A 80 -3.53 -0.79 8.75
N TYR A 81 -2.21 -0.95 8.62
CA TYR A 81 -1.23 0.14 8.65
C TYR A 81 -0.85 0.57 7.25
N TYR A 82 -0.67 1.87 7.07
CA TYR A 82 -0.23 2.50 5.83
C TYR A 82 1.00 3.35 6.10
N PHE A 83 2.01 3.17 5.23
CA PHE A 83 3.26 3.93 5.24
C PHE A 83 3.37 4.68 3.91
N VAL A 84 3.29 6.01 3.94
CA VAL A 84 3.26 6.85 2.74
C VAL A 84 4.57 7.63 2.61
N LEU A 85 5.22 7.55 1.46
CA LEU A 85 6.43 8.31 1.13
C LEU A 85 6.10 9.76 0.75
N GLN A 86 7.13 10.62 0.78
CA GLN A 86 7.03 12.00 0.28
C GLN A 86 6.64 12.08 -1.20
N SER A 87 6.96 11.04 -1.97
CA SER A 87 6.60 10.91 -3.38
C SER A 87 5.12 10.56 -3.62
N GLY A 88 4.38 10.20 -2.57
CA GLY A 88 2.98 9.74 -2.65
C GLY A 88 2.80 8.24 -2.87
N HIS A 89 3.89 7.47 -2.98
CA HIS A 89 3.82 6.02 -2.97
C HIS A 89 3.45 5.53 -1.58
N SER A 90 2.73 4.42 -1.48
CA SER A 90 2.33 3.85 -0.21
C SER A 90 2.55 2.35 -0.16
N TRP A 91 2.93 1.86 1.01
CA TRP A 91 2.93 0.44 1.31
C TRP A 91 1.97 0.13 2.46
N ARG A 92 1.04 -0.78 2.20
CA ARG A 92 0.04 -1.21 3.15
C ARG A 92 0.39 -2.55 3.76
N ILE A 93 0.33 -2.62 5.08
CA ILE A 93 0.34 -3.87 5.85
C ILE A 93 -1.09 -4.09 6.35
N LYS A 94 -1.78 -5.01 5.68
CA LYS A 94 -3.18 -5.30 5.91
C LYS A 94 -3.34 -6.16 7.17
N SER A 95 -4.31 -5.79 7.99
CA SER A 95 -4.77 -6.60 9.12
C SER A 95 -5.79 -7.63 8.63
N GLU A 96 -5.54 -8.89 8.96
CA GLU A 96 -6.40 -10.03 8.66
C GLU A 96 -6.68 -10.84 9.94
N GLU A 97 -7.65 -11.75 9.90
CA GLU A 97 -8.03 -12.58 11.06
C GLU A 97 -6.84 -13.34 11.67
N ARG A 98 -5.84 -13.67 10.85
CA ARG A 98 -4.69 -14.49 11.23
C ARG A 98 -3.41 -13.68 11.42
N GLY A 99 -3.49 -12.34 11.45
CA GLY A 99 -2.36 -11.45 11.67
C GLY A 99 -2.19 -10.41 10.56
N LEU A 100 -0.96 -9.96 10.38
CA LEU A 100 -0.60 -8.92 9.42
C LEU A 100 -0.03 -9.53 8.15
N THR A 101 -0.41 -8.96 7.01
CA THR A 101 0.12 -9.34 5.69
C THR A 101 0.46 -8.10 4.86
N SER A 102 1.64 -8.10 4.26
CA SER A 102 2.05 -7.02 3.36
C SER A 102 1.27 -7.10 2.05
N GLN A 103 1.04 -5.94 1.45
CA GLN A 103 0.39 -5.82 0.14
C GLN A 103 1.41 -5.28 -0.87
N PRO A 104 1.10 -5.26 -2.18
CA PRO A 104 1.94 -4.56 -3.15
C PRO A 104 2.13 -3.09 -2.78
N ILE A 105 3.25 -2.50 -3.20
CA ILE A 105 3.46 -1.05 -3.12
C ILE A 105 2.57 -0.40 -4.17
N ILE A 106 1.97 0.75 -3.82
CA ILE A 106 1.05 1.50 -4.66
C ILE A 106 1.71 2.82 -5.07
N ASP A 107 1.55 3.21 -6.34
CA ASP A 107 2.13 4.44 -6.93
C ASP A 107 1.45 5.72 -6.41
N ASN A 108 0.13 5.68 -6.23
CA ASN A 108 -0.64 6.83 -5.81
C ASN A 108 -1.63 6.47 -4.70
N ILE A 109 -1.58 7.23 -3.61
CA ILE A 109 -2.63 7.24 -2.59
C ILE A 109 -3.29 8.63 -2.54
N PHE A 110 -4.61 8.63 -2.56
CA PHE A 110 -5.43 9.82 -2.35
C PHE A 110 -6.30 9.61 -1.12
N PHE A 111 -6.82 10.69 -0.56
CA PHE A 111 -7.75 10.62 0.57
C PHE A 111 -9.11 11.16 0.13
N VAL A 112 -10.18 10.43 0.43
CA VAL A 112 -11.56 10.82 0.11
C VAL A 112 -12.42 10.81 1.37
N ASP A 113 -13.52 11.56 1.37
CA ASP A 113 -14.49 11.49 2.48
C ASP A 113 -15.34 10.21 2.39
N LYS A 114 -16.05 9.87 3.48
CA LYS A 114 -16.93 8.70 3.55
C LYS A 114 -18.01 8.66 2.46
N LYS A 115 -18.49 9.83 2.02
CA LYS A 115 -19.54 9.91 1.02
C LYS A 115 -18.98 9.48 -0.34
N THR A 116 -17.87 10.09 -0.74
CA THR A 116 -17.14 9.78 -1.98
C THR A 116 -16.65 8.33 -1.97
N ALA A 117 -16.15 7.85 -0.83
CA ALA A 117 -15.78 6.45 -0.62
C ALA A 117 -16.93 5.48 -0.95
N ARG A 118 -18.15 5.72 -0.45
CA ARG A 118 -19.32 4.91 -0.77
C ARG A 118 -19.66 4.96 -2.26
N GLU A 119 -19.61 6.14 -2.86
CA GLU A 119 -19.87 6.30 -4.29
C GLU A 119 -18.86 5.53 -5.16
N ILE A 120 -17.59 5.43 -4.74
CA ILE A 120 -16.56 4.62 -5.41
C ILE A 120 -16.85 3.12 -5.23
N LEU A 121 -17.22 2.68 -4.02
CA LEU A 121 -17.56 1.28 -3.75
C LEU A 121 -18.80 0.81 -4.52
N ASP A 122 -19.81 1.67 -4.65
CA ASP A 122 -21.03 1.37 -5.40
C ASP A 122 -20.71 1.12 -6.88
N ASP A 123 -19.76 1.86 -7.46
CA ASP A 123 -19.28 1.63 -8.83
C ASP A 123 -18.50 0.31 -8.93
N HIS A 124 -17.64 0.02 -7.94
CA HIS A 124 -16.80 -1.18 -7.92
C HIS A 124 -17.61 -2.46 -7.72
N SER A 125 -18.60 -2.45 -6.83
CA SER A 125 -19.47 -3.60 -6.51
C SER A 125 -20.36 -4.04 -7.66
N ARG A 126 -20.61 -3.15 -8.64
CA ARG A 126 -21.31 -3.47 -9.89
C ARG A 126 -20.42 -4.16 -10.93
N GLY A 127 -19.16 -4.45 -10.59
CA GLY A 127 -18.19 -5.09 -11.47
C GLY A 127 -17.63 -4.14 -12.53
N ASP A 128 -17.83 -2.84 -12.37
CA ASP A 128 -17.57 -1.84 -13.39
C ASP A 128 -16.68 -0.74 -12.85
N ALA A 129 -15.46 -1.13 -12.45
CA ALA A 129 -14.39 -0.19 -12.11
C ALA A 129 -14.12 0.82 -13.24
N GLN A 130 -14.59 0.56 -14.48
CA GLN A 130 -14.48 1.51 -15.58
C GLN A 130 -15.36 2.74 -15.40
N ASN A 131 -16.39 2.70 -14.55
CA ASN A 131 -17.17 3.89 -14.20
C ASN A 131 -16.36 4.96 -13.46
N LEU A 132 -15.18 4.61 -12.95
CA LEU A 132 -14.24 5.58 -12.37
C LEU A 132 -13.44 6.33 -13.44
N ILE A 133 -13.45 5.87 -14.71
CA ILE A 133 -12.75 6.56 -15.81
C ILE A 133 -13.48 7.86 -16.17
N ASP A 134 -12.70 8.90 -16.42
CA ASP A 134 -13.16 10.25 -16.75
C ASP A 134 -14.02 10.92 -15.64
N ARG A 135 -14.27 10.23 -14.51
CA ARG A 135 -14.99 10.75 -13.35
C ARG A 135 -14.11 11.68 -12.53
N GLU A 136 -14.66 12.83 -12.14
CA GLU A 136 -14.03 13.71 -11.16
C GLU A 136 -14.27 13.18 -9.74
N ILE A 137 -13.18 12.89 -9.03
CA ILE A 137 -13.21 12.40 -7.66
C ILE A 137 -12.65 13.49 -6.76
N LYS A 138 -13.45 13.93 -5.80
CA LYS A 138 -13.04 14.95 -4.83
C LYS A 138 -12.19 14.33 -3.73
N CYS A 139 -10.96 14.79 -3.62
CA CYS A 139 -10.05 14.47 -2.55
C CYS A 139 -10.23 15.42 -1.36
N VAL A 140 -9.90 14.91 -0.18
CA VAL A 140 -9.78 15.64 1.06
C VAL A 140 -8.33 15.57 1.56
N ASP A 141 -7.99 16.42 2.52
CA ASP A 141 -6.68 16.38 3.16
C ASP A 141 -6.55 15.09 4.00
N TYR A 142 -5.32 14.61 4.18
CA TYR A 142 -4.99 13.51 5.08
C TYR A 142 -5.42 13.86 6.51
N GLN A 143 -6.41 13.11 7.05
CA GLN A 143 -6.95 13.32 8.38
C GLN A 143 -7.71 12.08 8.88
N LYS A 144 -7.97 11.99 10.18
CA LYS A 144 -8.89 10.99 10.74
C LYS A 144 -10.27 11.16 10.10
N GLY A 145 -10.91 10.05 9.77
CA GLY A 145 -12.21 10.04 9.08
C GLY A 145 -12.14 10.01 7.56
N ALA A 146 -10.97 10.27 6.96
CA ALA A 146 -10.76 10.08 5.53
C ALA A 146 -10.54 8.60 5.20
N CYS A 147 -10.85 8.18 3.98
CA CYS A 147 -10.57 6.84 3.46
C CYS A 147 -9.44 6.92 2.42
N PRO A 148 -8.42 6.06 2.49
CA PRO A 148 -7.37 5.99 1.49
C PRO A 148 -7.90 5.35 0.20
N PHE A 149 -7.65 6.00 -0.92
CA PHE A 149 -7.95 5.51 -2.26
C PHE A 149 -6.62 5.28 -3.00
N GLU A 150 -6.29 4.00 -3.16
CA GLU A 150 -5.05 3.47 -3.72
C GLU A 150 -5.24 3.20 -5.21
N ILE A 151 -4.34 3.72 -6.06
CA ILE A 151 -4.39 3.56 -7.51
C ILE A 151 -3.00 3.27 -8.07
N GLY A 152 -2.89 2.17 -8.82
CA GLY A 152 -1.68 1.76 -9.51
C GLY A 152 -0.74 0.95 -8.63
N ILE A 153 -0.57 -0.32 -8.95
CA ILE A 153 0.46 -1.16 -8.36
C ILE A 153 1.82 -0.75 -8.94
N HIS A 154 2.78 -0.50 -8.06
CA HIS A 154 4.13 -0.12 -8.45
C HIS A 154 4.80 -1.20 -9.32
N ASN A 155 5.54 -0.77 -10.35
CA ASN A 155 6.14 -1.63 -11.38
C ASN A 155 5.14 -2.50 -12.17
N TYR A 156 3.88 -2.06 -12.25
CA TYR A 156 2.87 -2.66 -13.13
C TYR A 156 2.40 -1.63 -14.17
N ASN A 157 1.21 -1.84 -14.75
CA ASN A 157 0.62 -0.84 -15.62
C ASN A 157 0.42 0.49 -14.86
N ARG A 158 0.79 1.61 -15.49
CA ARG A 158 0.81 2.93 -14.85
C ARG A 158 -0.55 3.60 -14.97
N PRO A 159 -1.14 4.14 -13.88
CA PRO A 159 -2.37 4.89 -13.99
C PRO A 159 -2.12 6.24 -14.65
N ALA A 160 -2.97 6.64 -15.60
CA ALA A 160 -2.99 8.00 -16.13
C ALA A 160 -3.98 8.82 -15.30
N ILE A 161 -3.45 9.77 -14.51
CA ILE A 161 -4.23 10.56 -13.55
C ILE A 161 -3.99 12.04 -13.81
N GLU A 162 -5.07 12.80 -14.00
CA GLU A 162 -5.04 14.25 -13.95
C GLU A 162 -5.39 14.75 -12.55
N LYS A 163 -4.67 15.78 -12.10
CA LYS A 163 -4.87 16.41 -10.80
C LYS A 163 -5.21 17.89 -11.01
N ALA A 164 -6.34 18.33 -10.48
CA ALA A 164 -6.81 19.71 -10.56
C ALA A 164 -7.26 20.20 -9.17
N GLY A 165 -6.35 20.83 -8.43
CA GLY A 165 -6.61 21.26 -7.05
C GLY A 165 -6.93 20.06 -6.14
N ARG A 166 -8.16 20.01 -5.62
CA ARG A 166 -8.66 18.91 -4.78
C ARG A 166 -9.37 17.81 -5.55
N TYR A 167 -9.26 17.78 -6.87
CA TYR A 167 -9.91 16.78 -7.70
C TYR A 167 -8.89 15.95 -8.44
N ILE A 168 -9.19 14.67 -8.60
CA ILE A 168 -8.48 13.76 -9.49
C ILE A 168 -9.43 13.21 -10.53
N ARG A 169 -8.87 12.87 -11.69
CA ARG A 169 -9.58 12.16 -12.75
C ARG A 169 -8.70 11.04 -13.28
N ILE A 170 -9.21 9.82 -13.26
CA ILE A 170 -8.52 8.65 -13.81
C ILE A 170 -8.87 8.56 -15.29
N LEU A 171 -7.88 8.68 -16.17
CA LEU A 171 -8.10 8.63 -17.62
C LEU A 171 -8.04 7.19 -18.17
N GLY A 172 -7.45 6.28 -17.40
CA GLY A 172 -7.20 4.91 -17.78
C GLY A 172 -5.82 4.45 -17.32
N THR A 173 -5.25 3.51 -18.05
CA THR A 173 -4.01 2.84 -17.71
C THR A 173 -3.07 2.84 -18.91
N MET A 174 -1.78 3.04 -18.67
CA MET A 174 -0.71 2.93 -19.67
C MET A 174 0.15 1.70 -19.35
N PRO A 175 0.06 0.63 -20.17
CA PRO A 175 0.94 -0.53 -20.03
C PRO A 175 2.42 -0.12 -20.19
N PRO A 176 3.38 -0.79 -19.52
CA PRO A 176 4.79 -0.41 -19.57
C PRO A 176 5.38 -0.45 -20.99
N ASP A 177 4.94 -1.42 -21.79
CA ASP A 177 5.47 -1.69 -23.13
C ASP A 177 4.66 -1.00 -24.25
N LEU A 178 3.63 -0.22 -23.89
CA LEU A 178 2.76 0.46 -24.85
C LEU A 178 2.70 1.96 -24.54
N ASP A 179 3.07 2.79 -25.50
CA ASP A 179 2.86 4.24 -25.46
C ASP A 179 1.39 4.63 -25.75
N LYS A 180 0.45 3.77 -25.36
CA LYS A 180 -0.98 3.96 -25.62
C LYS A 180 -1.76 3.91 -24.31
N LEU A 181 -2.58 4.94 -24.10
CA LEU A 181 -3.58 4.95 -23.05
C LEU A 181 -4.70 3.96 -23.40
N GLU A 182 -4.92 3.01 -22.50
CA GLU A 182 -6.09 2.15 -22.53
C GLU A 182 -7.14 2.72 -21.58
N LYS A 183 -8.37 2.91 -22.08
CA LYS A 183 -9.51 3.33 -21.26
C LYS A 183 -10.04 2.17 -20.41
N GLN A 184 -9.17 1.65 -19.56
CA GLN A 184 -9.49 0.66 -18.56
C GLN A 184 -8.65 0.87 -17.29
N ILE A 185 -9.16 0.46 -16.14
CA ILE A 185 -8.39 0.37 -14.89
C ILE A 185 -7.81 -1.04 -14.76
N SER A 186 -6.65 -1.26 -15.39
CA SER A 186 -5.91 -2.52 -15.34
C SER A 186 -4.61 -2.40 -14.52
N CYS A 187 -4.51 -1.36 -13.68
CA CYS A 187 -3.36 -1.07 -12.83
C CYS A 187 -3.57 -1.41 -11.35
N GLY A 188 -4.77 -1.89 -10.98
CA GLY A 188 -5.19 -2.05 -9.58
C GLY A 188 -5.74 -0.74 -9.01
N ALA A 189 -6.92 -0.83 -8.41
CA ALA A 189 -7.53 0.26 -7.64
C ALA A 189 -8.18 -0.35 -6.40
N HIS A 190 -7.96 0.28 -5.26
CA HIS A 190 -8.49 -0.19 -3.99
C HIS A 190 -8.91 0.99 -3.12
N LEU A 191 -10.05 0.85 -2.45
CA LEU A 191 -10.49 1.79 -1.43
C LEU A 191 -10.38 1.14 -0.07
N GLY A 192 -9.49 1.67 0.77
CA GLY A 192 -9.31 1.20 2.13
C GLY A 192 -10.35 1.73 3.10
N HIS A 193 -10.29 1.22 4.32
CA HIS A 193 -11.15 1.64 5.41
C HIS A 193 -10.78 3.02 5.95
N GLU A 194 -11.69 3.63 6.69
CA GLU A 194 -11.50 4.92 7.33
C GLU A 194 -10.27 4.96 8.23
N ILE A 195 -9.55 6.09 8.21
CA ILE A 195 -8.42 6.37 9.09
C ILE A 195 -8.94 6.67 10.51
N THR A 196 -8.56 5.84 11.47
CA THR A 196 -8.92 6.01 12.89
C THR A 196 -7.76 6.55 13.71
N GLU A 197 -6.52 6.28 13.29
CA GLU A 197 -5.31 6.71 13.97
C GLU A 197 -4.30 7.33 13.02
N ILE A 198 -3.71 8.45 13.43
CA ILE A 198 -2.58 9.09 12.78
C ILE A 198 -1.40 8.92 13.72
N ILE A 199 -0.35 8.27 13.22
CA ILE A 199 0.85 7.97 14.00
C ILE A 199 1.84 9.10 13.73
N LYS A 200 2.10 9.90 14.77
CA LYS A 200 3.00 11.05 14.76
C LYS A 200 4.24 10.76 15.56
#